data_AF-A0A6N9U6A1-F1
#
_entry.id   AF-A0A6N9U6A1-F1
#
_cell.length_a   1.000
_cell.length_b   1.000
_cell.length_c   1.000
_cell.angle_alpha   90.00
_cell.angle_beta   90.00
_cell.angle_gamma   90.00
#
_symmetry.space_group_name_H-M   'P 1'
#
loop_
_entity.id
_entity.type
_entity.pdbx_description
1 polymer ?
#
loop_
_entity_poly.entity_id
_entity_poly.type
_entity_poly.pdbx_seq_one_letter_code
_entity_poly.pdbx_strand_id
1 'polypeptide(L)'
;MSVMRPSADLLRCYYTGESVQQVQRAIGLLKPGTPPIPTAASKDQQFLEARVFVNLLEFRNCYTRYPLGIAAVNPEPNGITLQVESEERAAEILLNLLPTYVSDQEVHGVPGLRITRRELTAVELRVLGTSTRLRLAGLPATVWRKAVARMISKWIDPTPAFLCWKSSPRTWTEAESAHRARWEGPDGKFTQIQRRGAWLGSGMLRRAALSRRSSDVGHGSAAGCSAERPSCTECPTPSSPTAIKVAVKWLGWSCVLLTFVGRDPGRTTLLVLWPTLCSVSPYA
;
A
#
# COMPACT_ATOMS: atom_id res chain seq x y z
N MET A 1 32.95 20.89 -13.20
CA MET A 1 31.48 21.07 -13.22
C MET A 1 30.91 20.42 -11.97
N SER A 2 30.39 21.20 -11.01
CA SER A 2 29.81 20.67 -9.77
C SER A 2 28.42 20.12 -10.08
N VAL A 3 28.22 18.81 -9.90
CA VAL A 3 26.89 18.19 -10.03
C VAL A 3 26.06 18.65 -8.85
N MET A 4 25.11 19.56 -9.09
CA MET A 4 24.19 20.05 -8.08
C MET A 4 23.36 18.85 -7.57
N ARG A 5 23.68 18.35 -6.38
CA ARG A 5 22.92 17.27 -5.76
C ARG A 5 21.53 17.83 -5.38
N PRO A 6 20.43 17.18 -5.80
CA PRO A 6 19.11 17.60 -5.37
C PRO A 6 19.04 17.59 -3.84
N SER A 7 18.39 18.61 -3.27
CA SER A 7 18.22 18.68 -1.82
C SER A 7 17.46 17.44 -1.31
N ALA A 8 17.79 17.02 -0.10
CA ALA A 8 17.13 15.90 0.57
C ALA A 8 15.59 16.02 0.56
N ASP A 9 15.08 17.24 0.69
CA ASP A 9 13.67 17.58 0.69
C ASP A 9 13.02 17.27 -0.66
N LEU A 10 13.66 17.68 -1.76
CA LEU A 10 13.14 17.44 -3.11
C LEU A 10 13.13 15.94 -3.44
N LEU A 11 14.17 15.22 -3.03
CA LEU A 11 14.19 13.76 -3.17
C LEU A 11 13.04 13.12 -2.39
N ARG A 12 12.83 13.49 -1.12
CA ARG A 12 11.70 12.97 -0.34
C ARG A 12 10.37 13.25 -1.03
N CYS A 13 10.10 14.48 -1.44
CA CYS A 13 8.87 14.85 -2.17
C CYS A 13 8.65 13.93 -3.39
N TYR A 14 9.70 13.67 -4.16
CA TYR A 14 9.63 12.81 -5.33
C TYR A 14 9.29 11.35 -4.99
N TYR A 15 9.95 10.78 -3.98
CA TYR A 15 9.76 9.38 -3.57
C TYR A 15 8.45 9.14 -2.82
N THR A 16 7.96 10.13 -2.07
CA THR A 16 6.84 9.97 -1.14
C THR A 16 5.56 10.65 -1.61
N GLY A 17 5.64 11.59 -2.55
CA GLY A 17 4.49 12.34 -3.06
C GLY A 17 3.96 13.39 -2.07
N GLU A 18 4.66 13.61 -0.96
CA GLU A 18 4.37 14.68 0.01
C GLU A 18 4.59 16.06 -0.59
N SER A 19 3.87 17.07 -0.07
CA SER A 19 4.17 18.48 -0.38
C SER A 19 5.47 18.92 0.29
N VAL A 20 6.12 19.95 -0.27
CA VAL A 20 7.36 20.53 0.28
C VAL A 20 7.18 20.94 1.75
N GLN A 21 6.05 21.55 2.11
CA GLN A 21 5.76 21.94 3.50
C GLN A 21 5.61 20.73 4.44
N GLN A 22 5.02 19.62 3.96
CA GLN A 22 4.94 18.39 4.76
C GLN A 22 6.34 17.79 4.95
N VAL A 23 7.15 17.76 3.90
CA VAL A 23 8.53 17.26 3.96
C VAL A 23 9.39 18.07 4.91
N GLN A 24 9.34 19.41 4.84
CA GLN A 24 10.09 20.28 5.74
C GLN A 24 9.72 20.04 7.20
N ARG A 25 8.42 19.94 7.51
CA ARG A 25 7.95 19.60 8.86
C ARG A 25 8.41 18.21 9.29
N ALA A 26 8.27 17.22 8.42
CA ALA A 26 8.67 15.85 8.72
C ALA A 26 10.17 15.75 8.99
N ILE A 27 11.02 16.35 8.15
CA ILE A 27 12.48 16.38 8.31
C ILE A 27 12.88 17.14 9.57
N GLY A 28 12.23 18.27 9.87
CA GLY A 28 12.48 19.02 11.11
C GLY A 28 12.17 18.25 12.40
N LEU A 29 11.33 17.21 12.33
CA LEU A 29 11.02 16.33 13.47
C LEU A 29 11.95 15.11 13.56
N LEU A 30 12.80 14.87 12.55
CA LEU A 30 13.75 13.75 12.57
C LEU A 30 14.98 14.08 13.43
N LYS A 31 15.55 13.06 14.06
CA LYS A 31 16.84 13.20 14.75
C LYS A 31 17.94 13.52 13.73
N PRO A 32 18.92 14.38 14.08
CA PRO A 32 20.08 14.63 13.21
C PRO A 32 20.73 13.32 12.73
N GLY A 33 21.08 13.26 11.44
CA GLY A 33 21.68 12.07 10.81
C GLY A 33 20.67 10.99 10.37
N THR A 34 19.39 11.12 10.71
CA THR A 34 18.35 10.21 10.17
C THR A 34 18.18 10.45 8.67
N PRO A 35 18.09 9.40 7.83
CA PRO A 35 17.81 9.59 6.41
C PRO A 35 16.46 10.30 6.20
N PRO A 36 16.30 11.14 5.16
CA PRO A 36 15.08 11.90 4.93
C PRO A 36 13.83 11.04 4.87
N ILE A 37 13.94 9.83 4.29
CA ILE A 37 12.93 8.79 4.36
C ILE A 37 13.40 7.78 5.42
N PRO A 38 12.88 7.86 6.66
CA PRO A 38 13.33 6.98 7.73
C PRO A 38 13.01 5.53 7.40
N THR A 39 13.83 4.60 7.89
CA THR A 39 13.47 3.18 7.97
C THR A 39 12.48 2.98 9.13
N ALA A 40 11.69 1.90 9.08
CA ALA A 40 10.87 1.52 10.23
C ALA A 40 11.77 1.15 11.43
N ALA A 41 11.44 1.71 12.59
CA ALA A 41 12.22 1.62 13.82
C ALA A 41 12.21 0.20 14.44
N SER A 42 11.21 -0.62 14.13
CA SER A 42 11.11 -2.00 14.60
C SER A 42 10.93 -2.98 13.44
N LYS A 43 11.39 -4.22 13.65
CA LYS A 43 11.20 -5.32 12.69
C LYS A 43 9.72 -5.66 12.47
N ASP A 44 8.89 -5.51 13.50
CA ASP A 44 7.45 -5.74 13.37
C ASP A 44 6.76 -4.67 12.52
N GLN A 45 7.19 -3.41 12.63
CA GLN A 45 6.69 -2.35 11.74
C GLN A 45 7.13 -2.59 10.29
N GLN A 46 8.40 -3.00 10.08
CA GLN A 46 8.88 -3.39 8.74
C GLN A 46 8.05 -4.56 8.18
N PHE A 47 7.74 -5.56 9.01
CA PHE A 47 6.97 -6.72 8.61
C PHE A 47 5.51 -6.36 8.27
N LEU A 48 4.85 -5.52 9.08
CA LEU A 48 3.52 -4.99 8.76
C LEU A 48 3.54 -4.27 7.40
N GLU A 49 4.49 -3.36 7.20
CA GLU A 49 4.59 -2.59 5.96
C GLU A 49 4.82 -3.47 4.74
N ALA A 50 5.66 -4.50 4.85
CA ALA A 50 5.87 -5.45 3.77
C ALA A 50 4.58 -6.22 3.43
N ARG A 51 3.81 -6.65 4.43
CA ARG A 51 2.51 -7.30 4.19
C ARG A 51 1.51 -6.37 3.54
N VAL A 52 1.43 -5.12 4.01
CA VAL A 52 0.58 -4.09 3.41
C VAL A 52 0.96 -3.90 1.94
N PHE A 53 2.25 -3.79 1.63
CA PHE A 53 2.73 -3.64 0.27
C PHE A 53 2.32 -4.81 -0.64
N VAL A 54 2.47 -6.05 -0.19
CA VAL A 54 2.05 -7.24 -0.96
C VAL A 54 0.53 -7.25 -1.19
N ASN A 55 -0.27 -6.99 -0.16
CA ASN A 55 -1.74 -6.92 -0.29
C ASN A 55 -2.17 -5.81 -1.26
N LEU A 56 -1.46 -4.68 -1.30
CA LEU A 56 -1.73 -3.61 -2.27
C LEU A 56 -1.40 -4.03 -3.73
N LEU A 57 -0.42 -4.92 -3.92
CA LEU A 57 -0.01 -5.42 -5.25
C LEU A 57 -0.93 -6.52 -5.81
N GLU A 58 -1.63 -7.23 -4.94
CA GLU A 58 -2.60 -8.25 -5.34
C GLU A 58 -3.79 -7.62 -6.09
N PHE A 59 -4.05 -6.33 -5.86
CA PHE A 59 -5.09 -5.61 -6.56
C PHE A 59 -4.62 -5.05 -7.92
N ARG A 60 -4.94 -5.74 -9.02
CA ARG A 60 -4.54 -5.33 -10.39
C ARG A 60 -5.66 -4.85 -11.31
N ASN A 61 -6.91 -4.95 -10.87
CA ASN A 61 -8.05 -4.82 -11.77
C ASN A 61 -8.75 -3.44 -11.71
N CYS A 62 -8.12 -2.41 -11.15
CA CYS A 62 -8.62 -1.04 -11.30
C CYS A 62 -7.56 -0.12 -11.89
N TYR A 63 -8.00 0.72 -12.81
CA TYR A 63 -7.24 1.87 -13.24
C TYR A 63 -7.26 2.90 -12.13
N THR A 64 -6.09 3.20 -11.58
CA THR A 64 -5.91 4.22 -10.55
C THR A 64 -5.12 5.39 -11.12
N ARG A 65 -5.41 6.61 -10.62
CA ARG A 65 -4.60 7.78 -10.97
C ARG A 65 -3.22 7.64 -10.35
N TYR A 66 -3.17 7.13 -9.12
CA TYR A 66 -1.94 6.92 -8.39
C TYR A 66 -1.56 5.45 -8.29
N PRO A 67 -0.27 5.10 -8.35
CA PRO A 67 0.20 3.73 -8.13
C PRO A 67 -0.39 3.14 -6.84
N LEU A 68 -0.91 1.92 -6.91
CA LEU A 68 -1.53 1.22 -5.76
C LEU A 68 -2.75 1.94 -5.15
N GLY A 69 -3.28 3.00 -5.78
CA GLY A 69 -4.31 3.86 -5.22
C GLY A 69 -3.83 4.76 -4.07
N ILE A 70 -2.51 4.95 -3.93
CA ILE A 70 -1.89 5.74 -2.86
C ILE A 70 -1.36 7.05 -3.44
N ALA A 71 -2.02 8.16 -3.09
CA ALA A 71 -1.63 9.49 -3.55
C ALA A 71 -0.27 9.91 -2.97
N ALA A 72 -0.07 9.74 -1.67
CA ALA A 72 1.18 10.09 -1.00
C ALA A 72 1.43 9.16 0.19
N VAL A 73 2.68 9.09 0.61
CA VAL A 73 3.14 8.30 1.75
C VAL A 73 3.82 9.24 2.71
N ASN A 74 3.45 9.24 4.00
CA ASN A 74 4.21 9.92 5.03
C ASN A 74 4.86 8.84 5.92
N PRO A 75 6.13 8.50 5.68
CA PRO A 75 6.87 7.54 6.48
C PRO A 75 7.39 8.18 7.78
N GLU A 76 7.08 7.54 8.90
CA GLU A 76 7.59 7.85 10.23
C GLU A 76 8.44 6.67 10.74
N PRO A 77 9.35 6.85 11.70
CA PRO A 77 10.09 5.71 12.27
C PRO A 77 9.15 4.65 12.87
N ASN A 78 8.11 5.07 13.61
CA ASN A 78 7.22 4.17 14.35
C ASN A 78 5.91 3.86 13.62
N GLY A 79 5.78 4.23 12.35
CA GLY A 79 4.54 4.05 11.62
C GLY A 79 4.61 4.53 10.18
N ILE A 80 3.50 4.39 9.48
CA ILE A 80 3.36 4.88 8.12
C ILE A 80 1.95 5.40 7.89
N THR A 81 1.84 6.53 7.22
CA THR A 81 0.55 7.07 6.75
C THR A 81 0.48 6.97 5.24
N LEU A 82 -0.59 6.36 4.72
CA LEU A 82 -0.89 6.27 3.30
C LEU A 82 -2.08 7.19 2.99
N GLN A 83 -1.89 8.18 2.12
CA GLN A 83 -2.99 9.00 1.60
C GLN A 83 -3.69 8.23 0.49
N VAL A 84 -4.94 7.85 0.71
CA VAL A 84 -5.74 7.05 -0.22
C VAL A 84 -6.44 7.98 -1.20
N GLU A 85 -6.45 7.62 -2.49
CA GLU A 85 -6.93 8.50 -3.55
C GLU A 85 -8.45 8.69 -3.60
N SER A 86 -9.24 7.66 -3.25
CA SER A 86 -10.69 7.68 -3.41
C SER A 86 -11.41 6.74 -2.44
N GLU A 87 -12.74 6.89 -2.36
CA GLU A 87 -13.61 6.01 -1.58
C GLU A 87 -13.53 4.55 -2.05
N GLU A 88 -13.55 4.33 -3.37
CA GLU A 88 -13.44 3.01 -3.99
C GLU A 88 -12.18 2.33 -3.51
N ARG A 89 -11.03 3.01 -3.61
CA ARG A 89 -9.75 2.44 -3.20
C ARG A 89 -9.66 2.25 -1.70
N ALA A 90 -10.24 3.14 -0.90
CA ALA A 90 -10.33 2.91 0.53
C ALA A 90 -11.08 1.61 0.85
N ALA A 91 -12.20 1.34 0.17
CA ALA A 91 -12.95 0.09 0.35
C ALA A 91 -12.13 -1.14 -0.07
N GLU A 92 -11.43 -1.09 -1.21
CA GLU A 92 -10.57 -2.20 -1.67
C GLU A 92 -9.37 -2.44 -0.75
N ILE A 93 -8.71 -1.37 -0.30
CA ILE A 93 -7.56 -1.49 0.60
C ILE A 93 -8.00 -2.14 1.90
N LEU A 94 -9.12 -1.69 2.47
CA LEU A 94 -9.65 -2.29 3.69
C LEU A 94 -10.07 -3.75 3.47
N LEU A 95 -10.65 -4.06 2.31
CA LEU A 95 -11.05 -5.42 1.91
C LEU A 95 -9.86 -6.39 1.95
N ASN A 96 -8.72 -5.97 1.42
CA ASN A 96 -7.52 -6.81 1.33
C ASN A 96 -6.71 -6.80 2.63
N LEU A 97 -6.71 -5.72 3.40
CA LEU A 97 -5.89 -5.64 4.61
C LEU A 97 -6.55 -6.28 5.83
N LEU A 98 -7.86 -6.09 6.01
CA LEU A 98 -8.53 -6.50 7.23
C LEU A 98 -8.79 -8.01 7.22
N PRO A 99 -8.48 -8.71 8.32
CA PRO A 99 -8.53 -10.16 8.34
C PRO A 99 -9.95 -10.69 8.23
N THR A 100 -10.14 -11.60 7.28
CA THR A 100 -11.39 -12.30 7.04
C THR A 100 -11.12 -13.79 6.95
N TYR A 101 -12.02 -14.58 7.51
CA TYR A 101 -11.97 -16.02 7.42
C TYR A 101 -13.03 -16.49 6.42
N VAL A 102 -12.58 -17.15 5.37
CA VAL A 102 -13.43 -17.87 4.41
C VAL A 102 -13.25 -19.36 4.74
N SER A 103 -14.22 -20.20 4.39
CA SER A 103 -14.18 -21.65 4.65
C SER A 103 -12.81 -22.31 4.36
N ASP A 104 -12.54 -23.48 4.94
CA ASP A 104 -11.30 -24.25 4.73
C ASP A 104 -10.05 -23.74 5.47
N GLN A 105 -10.25 -23.12 6.64
CA GLN A 105 -9.17 -22.70 7.54
C GLN A 105 -8.28 -21.57 7.01
N GLU A 106 -8.70 -20.85 5.97
CA GLU A 106 -7.89 -19.79 5.39
C GLU A 106 -8.29 -18.41 5.94
N VAL A 107 -7.30 -17.70 6.48
CA VAL A 107 -7.44 -16.31 6.90
C VAL A 107 -6.78 -15.46 5.83
N HIS A 108 -7.57 -14.61 5.18
CA HIS A 108 -7.09 -13.63 4.22
C HIS A 108 -6.72 -12.33 4.91
N GLY A 109 -5.92 -11.51 4.22
CA GLY A 109 -5.43 -10.21 4.69
C GLY A 109 -4.31 -10.30 5.73
N VAL A 110 -4.33 -9.40 6.70
CA VAL A 110 -3.31 -9.34 7.77
C VAL A 110 -3.92 -9.80 9.09
N PRO A 111 -3.68 -11.06 9.55
CA PRO A 111 -4.13 -11.56 10.83
C PRO A 111 -3.76 -10.62 11.99
N GLY A 112 -4.73 -10.41 12.88
CA GLY A 112 -4.59 -9.51 14.02
C GLY A 112 -4.63 -8.02 13.67
N LEU A 113 -4.74 -7.61 12.41
CA LEU A 113 -4.92 -6.20 12.05
C LEU A 113 -6.33 -5.74 12.43
N ARG A 114 -6.43 -4.60 13.10
CA ARG A 114 -7.70 -4.01 13.57
C ARG A 114 -7.74 -2.53 13.30
N ILE A 115 -8.93 -1.99 13.04
CA ILE A 115 -9.18 -0.55 13.10
C ILE A 115 -9.24 -0.15 14.58
N THR A 116 -8.22 0.54 15.06
CA THR A 116 -8.12 0.95 16.47
C THR A 116 -8.65 2.35 16.71
N ARG A 117 -8.55 3.23 15.72
CA ARG A 117 -9.03 4.62 15.81
C ARG A 117 -9.66 5.06 14.51
N ARG A 118 -10.72 5.85 14.62
CA ARG A 118 -11.33 6.59 13.51
C ARG A 118 -11.19 8.07 13.80
N GLU A 119 -10.59 8.79 12.87
CA GLU A 119 -10.36 10.24 12.95
C GLU A 119 -11.18 10.96 11.88
N LEU A 120 -11.18 12.29 11.92
CA LEU A 120 -11.94 13.12 10.98
C LEU A 120 -11.56 12.89 9.52
N THR A 121 -10.29 12.57 9.25
CA THR A 121 -9.75 12.41 7.89
C THR A 121 -8.94 11.13 7.68
N ALA A 122 -9.03 10.20 8.64
CA ALA A 122 -8.21 8.99 8.63
C ALA A 122 -8.80 7.85 9.45
N VAL A 123 -8.33 6.64 9.17
CA VAL A 123 -8.50 5.46 10.01
C VAL A 123 -7.12 4.92 10.39
N GLU A 124 -6.95 4.58 11.66
CA GLU A 124 -5.73 3.97 12.17
C GLU A 124 -5.93 2.46 12.34
N LEU A 125 -4.95 1.71 11.86
CA LEU A 125 -4.87 0.26 11.96
C LEU A 125 -3.64 -0.16 12.75
N ARG A 126 -3.78 -1.19 13.58
CA ARG A 126 -2.67 -1.80 14.33
C ARG A 126 -2.81 -3.32 14.36
N VAL A 127 -1.68 -4.02 14.40
CA VAL A 127 -1.66 -5.46 14.67
C VAL A 127 -1.72 -5.67 16.19
N LEU A 128 -2.69 -6.45 16.64
CA LEU A 128 -2.88 -6.79 18.06
C LEU A 128 -1.61 -7.35 18.69
N GLY A 129 -1.27 -6.84 19.88
CA GLY A 129 -0.08 -7.25 20.63
C GLY A 129 1.24 -6.63 20.15
N THR A 130 1.20 -5.68 19.21
CA THR A 130 2.39 -4.98 18.71
C THR A 130 2.24 -3.46 18.83
N SER A 131 3.36 -2.74 18.75
CA SER A 131 3.37 -1.26 18.66
C SER A 131 3.24 -0.75 17.22
N THR A 132 2.93 -1.62 16.26
CA THR A 132 2.86 -1.24 14.85
C THR A 132 1.71 -0.27 14.57
N ARG A 133 1.93 0.61 13.60
CA ARG A 133 0.97 1.66 13.23
C ARG A 133 0.91 1.84 11.73
N LEU A 134 -0.29 1.68 11.18
CA LEU A 134 -0.65 2.05 9.82
C LEU A 134 -1.80 3.05 9.89
N ARG A 135 -1.70 4.15 9.16
CA ARG A 135 -2.78 5.12 9.04
C ARG A 135 -3.18 5.25 7.58
N LEU A 136 -4.46 5.07 7.28
CA LEU A 136 -5.02 5.39 5.97
C LEU A 136 -5.70 6.74 6.09
N ALA A 137 -5.27 7.72 5.30
CA ALA A 137 -5.67 9.13 5.42
C ALA A 137 -6.12 9.70 4.06
N GLY A 138 -6.53 10.98 4.06
CA GLY A 138 -6.83 11.73 2.83
C GLY A 138 -8.31 11.80 2.48
N LEU A 139 -9.19 11.10 3.22
CA LEU A 139 -10.63 11.08 2.98
C LEU A 139 -11.38 11.52 4.24
N PRO A 140 -12.50 12.26 4.12
CA PRO A 140 -13.30 12.66 5.27
C PRO A 140 -13.97 11.45 5.95
N ALA A 141 -14.32 11.59 7.23
CA ALA A 141 -14.89 10.52 8.04
C ALA A 141 -16.20 9.93 7.49
N THR A 142 -17.01 10.73 6.80
CA THR A 142 -18.21 10.27 6.08
C THR A 142 -17.85 9.27 4.98
N VAL A 143 -16.81 9.57 4.20
CA VAL A 143 -16.30 8.71 3.13
C VAL A 143 -15.66 7.44 3.69
N TRP A 144 -14.89 7.52 4.78
CA TRP A 144 -14.38 6.32 5.46
C TRP A 144 -15.49 5.38 5.93
N ARG A 145 -16.59 5.92 6.46
CA ARG A 145 -17.75 5.11 6.84
C ARG A 145 -18.39 4.42 5.63
N LYS A 146 -18.55 5.14 4.52
CA LYS A 146 -19.06 4.56 3.27
C LYS A 146 -18.14 3.48 2.70
N ALA A 147 -16.82 3.72 2.68
CA ALA A 147 -15.83 2.75 2.25
C ALA A 147 -15.90 1.45 3.07
N VAL A 148 -16.01 1.55 4.40
CA VAL A 148 -16.22 0.38 5.28
C VAL A 148 -17.54 -0.34 4.96
N ALA A 149 -18.63 0.40 4.79
CA ALA A 149 -19.94 -0.19 4.44
C ALA A 149 -19.89 -0.91 3.09
N ARG A 150 -19.25 -0.31 2.08
CA ARG A 150 -19.05 -0.87 0.74
C ARG A 150 -18.15 -2.10 0.74
N MET A 151 -17.09 -2.08 1.55
CA MET A 151 -16.26 -3.26 1.77
C MET A 151 -17.10 -4.40 2.37
N ILE A 152 -17.92 -4.12 3.39
CA ILE A 152 -18.78 -5.14 4.00
C ILE A 152 -19.79 -5.69 2.99
N SER A 153 -20.40 -4.84 2.16
CA SER A 153 -21.40 -5.28 1.19
C SER A 153 -20.83 -6.23 0.13
N LYS A 154 -19.54 -6.16 -0.18
CA LYS A 154 -18.87 -7.08 -1.10
C LYS A 154 -18.70 -8.51 -0.57
N TRP A 155 -18.77 -8.68 0.74
CA TRP A 155 -18.69 -10.01 1.37
C TRP A 155 -20.05 -10.71 1.47
N ILE A 156 -21.13 -10.09 1.00
CA ILE A 156 -22.49 -10.66 1.06
C ILE A 156 -22.75 -11.56 -0.18
N ASP A 157 -21.78 -12.41 -0.53
CA ASP A 157 -21.84 -13.45 -1.59
C ASP A 157 -21.84 -14.85 -0.91
N PRO A 158 -22.30 -15.95 -1.53
CA PRO A 158 -23.05 -17.02 -0.84
C PRO A 158 -22.28 -17.81 0.22
N THR A 159 -20.96 -17.72 0.28
CA THR A 159 -20.16 -18.35 1.33
C THR A 159 -20.05 -17.41 2.53
N PRO A 160 -20.52 -17.81 3.73
CA PRO A 160 -20.47 -16.96 4.91
C PRO A 160 -19.03 -16.65 5.30
N ALA A 161 -18.53 -15.48 4.91
CA ALA A 161 -17.24 -14.98 5.34
C ALA A 161 -17.33 -14.42 6.76
N PHE A 162 -16.48 -14.90 7.65
CA PHE A 162 -16.39 -14.40 9.01
C PHE A 162 -15.39 -13.23 9.08
N LEU A 163 -15.93 -12.03 9.33
CA LEU A 163 -15.14 -10.80 9.40
C LEU A 163 -14.41 -10.69 10.75
N CYS A 164 -13.25 -11.35 10.90
CA CYS A 164 -12.50 -11.45 12.15
C CYS A 164 -12.26 -10.10 12.84
N TRP A 165 -11.91 -9.08 12.05
CA TRP A 165 -11.65 -7.73 12.55
C TRP A 165 -12.88 -7.06 13.18
N LYS A 166 -14.09 -7.44 12.75
CA LYS A 166 -15.36 -6.86 13.19
C LYS A 166 -15.96 -7.66 14.35
N SER A 167 -15.88 -9.00 14.29
CA SER A 167 -16.40 -9.89 15.32
C SER A 167 -15.57 -9.85 16.61
N SER A 168 -14.25 -9.65 16.51
CA SER A 168 -13.35 -9.55 17.67
C SER A 168 -12.43 -8.34 17.53
N PRO A 169 -12.92 -7.12 17.82
CA PRO A 169 -12.17 -5.89 17.54
C PRO A 169 -10.93 -5.69 18.43
N ARG A 170 -10.83 -6.40 19.56
CA ARG A 170 -9.76 -6.24 20.55
C ARG A 170 -8.95 -7.50 20.82
N THR A 171 -9.38 -8.64 20.27
CA THR A 171 -8.80 -9.95 20.54
C THR A 171 -8.60 -10.70 19.23
N TRP A 172 -7.67 -11.66 19.25
CA TRP A 172 -7.53 -12.61 18.17
C TRP A 172 -8.74 -13.55 18.15
N THR A 173 -9.23 -13.88 16.96
CA THR A 173 -10.22 -14.95 16.81
C THR A 173 -9.52 -16.31 16.89
N GLU A 174 -10.26 -17.38 17.16
CA GLU A 174 -9.73 -18.75 17.13
C GLU A 174 -9.15 -19.09 15.74
N ALA A 175 -9.87 -18.73 14.67
CA ALA A 175 -9.42 -18.93 13.29
C ALA A 175 -8.09 -18.22 12.99
N GLU A 176 -7.94 -16.94 13.37
CA GLU A 176 -6.66 -16.22 13.22
C GLU A 176 -5.55 -16.84 14.07
N SER A 177 -5.87 -17.32 15.28
CA SER A 177 -4.88 -17.94 16.17
C SER A 177 -4.40 -19.28 15.61
N ALA A 178 -5.31 -20.11 15.12
CA ALA A 178 -5.00 -21.38 14.47
C ALA A 178 -4.19 -21.16 13.19
N HIS A 179 -4.61 -20.20 12.34
CA HIS A 179 -3.84 -19.81 11.15
C HIS A 179 -2.43 -19.37 11.52
N ARG A 180 -2.29 -18.51 12.53
CA ARG A 180 -0.98 -18.04 13.00
C ARG A 180 -0.12 -19.20 13.52
N ALA A 181 -0.69 -20.11 14.30
CA ALA A 181 0.05 -21.28 14.81
C ALA A 181 0.54 -22.19 13.67
N ARG A 182 -0.28 -22.40 12.65
CA ARG A 182 0.02 -23.28 11.52
C ARG A 182 1.00 -22.66 10.52
N TRP A 183 0.86 -21.38 10.20
CA TRP A 183 1.54 -20.74 9.07
C TRP A 183 2.47 -19.59 9.45
N GLU A 184 2.21 -18.91 10.58
CA GLU A 184 2.95 -17.72 11.03
C GLU A 184 3.72 -17.93 12.35
N GLY A 185 3.96 -19.18 12.73
CA GLY A 185 4.73 -19.54 13.92
C GLY A 185 6.18 -19.03 13.86
N PRO A 186 6.83 -18.80 15.01
CA PRO A 186 8.22 -18.32 15.05
C PRO A 186 9.20 -19.26 14.33
N ASP A 187 8.89 -20.55 14.32
CA ASP A 187 9.69 -21.61 13.68
C ASP A 187 9.29 -21.87 12.22
N GLY A 188 8.24 -21.19 11.73
CA GLY A 188 7.79 -21.31 10.35
C GLY A 188 8.84 -20.76 9.38
N LYS A 189 9.46 -21.66 8.59
CA LYS A 189 10.46 -21.29 7.57
C LYS A 189 9.96 -20.18 6.63
N PHE A 190 8.68 -20.22 6.26
CA PHE A 190 8.05 -19.22 5.41
C PHE A 190 8.02 -17.83 6.06
N THR A 191 7.53 -17.73 7.29
CA THR A 191 7.48 -16.48 8.06
C THR A 191 8.86 -15.91 8.30
N GLN A 192 9.86 -16.75 8.56
CA GLN A 192 11.24 -16.30 8.72
C GLN A 192 11.79 -15.68 7.44
N ILE A 193 11.51 -16.27 6.27
CA ILE A 193 11.91 -15.71 4.98
C ILE A 193 11.22 -14.37 4.74
N GLN A 194 9.90 -14.29 4.95
CA GLN A 194 9.16 -13.04 4.79
C GLN A 194 9.70 -11.94 5.72
N ARG A 195 9.99 -12.28 6.99
CA ARG A 195 10.59 -11.34 7.96
C ARG A 195 12.00 -10.90 7.56
N ARG A 196 12.83 -11.80 7.01
CA ARG A 196 14.16 -11.44 6.49
C ARG A 196 14.08 -10.51 5.29
N GLY A 197 13.07 -10.66 4.43
CA GLY A 197 12.82 -9.80 3.27
C GLY A 197 12.00 -8.53 3.58
N ALA A 198 11.46 -8.39 4.79
CA ALA A 198 10.50 -7.34 5.13
C ALA A 198 11.06 -5.92 4.95
N TRP A 199 12.37 -5.73 5.15
CA TRP A 199 13.02 -4.43 4.96
C TRP A 199 12.85 -3.89 3.52
N LEU A 200 12.80 -4.79 2.53
CA LEU A 200 12.65 -4.41 1.13
C LEU A 200 11.21 -3.99 0.82
N GLY A 201 10.23 -4.80 1.25
CA GLY A 201 8.81 -4.46 1.09
C GLY A 201 8.43 -3.15 1.81
N SER A 202 8.91 -2.99 3.05
CA SER A 202 8.80 -1.73 3.80
C SER A 202 9.47 -0.56 3.07
N GLY A 203 10.71 -0.75 2.59
CA GLY A 203 11.44 0.27 1.85
C GLY A 203 10.72 0.72 0.57
N MET A 204 10.11 -0.22 -0.15
CA MET A 204 9.32 0.06 -1.36
C MET A 204 8.03 0.80 -1.02
N LEU A 205 7.29 0.36 0.00
CA LEU A 205 6.05 1.03 0.42
C LEU A 205 6.31 2.49 0.85
N ARG A 206 7.39 2.73 1.62
CA ARG A 206 7.81 4.07 2.04
C ARG A 206 8.22 4.99 0.88
N ARG A 207 8.35 4.45 -0.34
CA ARG A 207 8.72 5.15 -1.58
C ARG A 207 7.70 4.91 -2.71
N ALA A 208 6.48 4.51 -2.37
CA ALA A 208 5.51 4.05 -3.37
C ALA A 208 5.05 5.16 -4.35
N ALA A 209 5.30 6.44 -4.06
CA ALA A 209 4.95 7.53 -4.96
C ALA A 209 5.91 7.68 -6.16
N LEU A 210 6.99 6.88 -6.21
CA LEU A 210 7.96 6.87 -7.33
C LEU A 210 7.35 6.70 -8.72
N SER A 211 6.16 6.10 -8.81
CA SER A 211 5.48 5.86 -10.08
C SER A 211 4.50 6.97 -10.46
N ARG A 212 4.52 8.13 -9.77
CA ARG A 212 3.84 9.34 -10.24
C ARG A 212 4.49 9.81 -11.53
N ARG A 213 3.72 9.84 -12.62
CA ARG A 213 4.16 10.46 -13.85
C ARG A 213 4.37 11.95 -13.64
N SER A 214 5.49 12.45 -14.13
CA SER A 214 5.86 13.86 -14.21
C SER A 214 4.95 14.71 -15.12
N SER A 215 3.85 14.17 -15.65
CA SER A 215 2.97 14.91 -16.57
C SER A 215 2.14 16.01 -15.90
N ASP A 216 2.05 16.03 -14.56
CA ASP A 216 1.35 17.10 -13.82
C ASP A 216 2.27 18.30 -13.47
N VAL A 217 3.53 18.30 -13.90
CA VAL A 217 4.41 19.47 -13.74
C VAL A 217 4.11 20.49 -14.84
N GLY A 218 3.08 21.31 -14.58
CA GLY A 218 2.91 22.62 -15.16
C GLY A 218 1.99 22.69 -16.37
N HIS A 219 0.77 23.18 -16.15
CA HIS A 219 0.40 24.48 -16.70
C HIS A 219 -0.03 25.34 -15.52
N GLY A 220 0.82 26.31 -15.16
CA GLY A 220 0.43 27.36 -14.24
C GLY A 220 -0.80 28.06 -14.82
N SER A 221 -1.90 28.01 -14.08
CA SER A 221 -3.10 28.79 -14.33
C SER A 221 -2.73 30.27 -14.16
N ALA A 222 -2.32 30.90 -15.26
CA ALA A 222 -2.31 32.34 -15.40
C ALA A 222 -3.75 32.86 -15.51
N ALA A 223 -3.91 34.14 -15.18
CA ALA A 223 -5.15 34.85 -14.92
C ALA A 223 -6.15 34.90 -16.09
N GLY A 224 -7.37 35.33 -15.77
CA GLY A 224 -8.49 35.31 -16.69
C GLY A 224 -8.44 36.30 -17.84
N CYS A 225 -9.36 36.09 -18.78
CA CYS A 225 -10.02 37.11 -19.58
C CYS A 225 -11.30 36.49 -20.16
N SER A 226 -12.43 37.12 -19.85
CA SER A 226 -13.67 36.97 -20.60
C SER A 226 -13.47 37.42 -22.05
N ALA A 227 -13.88 36.60 -23.01
CA ALA A 227 -14.43 37.04 -24.29
C ALA A 227 -15.08 35.85 -25.03
N GLU A 228 -16.20 36.15 -25.68
CA GLU A 228 -17.08 35.25 -26.42
C GLU A 228 -16.46 34.64 -27.69
N ARG A 229 -17.14 33.58 -28.18
CA ARG A 229 -17.11 32.91 -29.52
C ARG A 229 -16.39 31.54 -29.59
N PRO A 230 -16.64 30.73 -30.64
CA PRO A 230 -17.84 29.94 -30.88
C PRO A 230 -17.50 28.43 -30.96
N SER A 231 -18.52 27.60 -31.21
CA SER A 231 -18.45 26.14 -31.33
C SER A 231 -17.28 25.61 -32.17
N CYS A 232 -16.31 24.96 -31.51
CA CYS A 232 -15.34 24.08 -32.15
C CYS A 232 -15.80 22.62 -32.00
N THR A 233 -16.14 22.02 -33.13
CA THR A 233 -16.26 20.58 -33.34
C THR A 233 -14.88 19.93 -33.25
N GLU A 234 -14.84 18.72 -32.67
CA GLU A 234 -13.73 17.75 -32.63
C GLU A 234 -12.54 18.09 -31.71
N CYS A 235 -12.69 17.74 -30.44
CA CYS A 235 -11.55 17.47 -29.56
C CYS A 235 -10.88 16.15 -29.98
N PRO A 236 -9.55 16.09 -30.20
CA PRO A 236 -8.86 14.83 -30.36
C PRO A 236 -8.98 14.01 -29.07
N THR A 237 -9.43 12.77 -29.19
CA THR A 237 -9.41 11.80 -28.09
C THR A 237 -8.00 11.72 -27.49
N PRO A 238 -7.83 11.90 -26.17
CA PRO A 238 -6.52 11.78 -25.55
C PRO A 238 -5.98 10.37 -25.82
N SER A 239 -4.76 10.30 -26.34
CA SER A 239 -4.03 9.06 -26.51
C SER A 239 -3.97 8.33 -25.16
N SER A 240 -4.40 7.07 -25.17
CA SER A 240 -4.54 6.24 -23.96
C SER A 240 -3.33 6.38 -23.04
N PRO A 241 -3.54 6.61 -21.73
CA PRO A 241 -2.45 6.77 -20.79
C PRO A 241 -1.59 5.51 -20.79
N THR A 242 -0.29 5.67 -21.09
CA THR A 242 0.67 4.56 -21.06
C THR A 242 0.69 4.00 -19.62
N ALA A 243 0.42 2.73 -19.36
CA ALA A 243 0.42 2.21 -17.99
C ALA A 243 1.80 1.63 -17.64
N ILE A 244 2.32 1.88 -16.43
CA ILE A 244 3.39 1.02 -15.89
C ILE A 244 2.71 -0.30 -15.53
N LYS A 245 2.95 -1.35 -16.33
CA LYS A 245 2.47 -2.70 -16.02
C LYS A 245 3.43 -3.33 -15.02
N VAL A 246 3.03 -3.38 -13.76
CA VAL A 246 3.67 -4.25 -12.78
C VAL A 246 3.02 -5.62 -12.91
N ALA A 247 3.73 -6.57 -13.51
CA ALA A 247 3.29 -7.95 -13.55
C ALA A 247 3.84 -8.65 -12.31
N VAL A 248 2.96 -9.00 -11.37
CA VAL A 248 3.27 -9.91 -10.29
C VAL A 248 2.82 -11.33 -10.69
N LYS A 249 3.73 -12.17 -11.15
CA LYS A 249 3.36 -13.56 -11.45
C LYS A 249 3.48 -14.38 -10.17
N TRP A 250 2.35 -14.86 -9.67
CA TRP A 250 2.31 -15.86 -8.63
C TRP A 250 2.60 -17.21 -9.27
N LEU A 251 3.66 -17.88 -8.82
CA LEU A 251 4.02 -19.23 -9.25
C LEU A 251 3.57 -20.27 -8.19
N GLY A 252 2.49 -19.95 -7.45
CA GLY A 252 2.08 -20.58 -6.18
C GLY A 252 2.32 -19.65 -4.99
N TRP A 253 1.87 -20.01 -3.79
CA TRP A 253 1.88 -19.19 -2.54
C TRP A 253 3.26 -18.66 -2.11
N SER A 254 4.34 -19.10 -2.75
CA SER A 254 5.71 -18.89 -2.28
C SER A 254 6.54 -17.94 -3.15
N CYS A 255 6.11 -17.55 -4.34
CA CYS A 255 6.93 -16.72 -5.23
C CYS A 255 6.15 -15.52 -5.77
N VAL A 256 6.62 -14.32 -5.42
CA VAL A 256 6.19 -13.06 -6.02
C VAL A 256 7.30 -12.62 -6.97
N LEU A 257 7.10 -12.87 -8.26
CA LEU A 257 7.96 -12.31 -9.29
C LEU A 257 7.49 -10.89 -9.59
N LEU A 258 8.21 -9.88 -9.14
CA LEU A 258 7.96 -8.49 -9.50
C LEU A 258 8.71 -8.17 -10.79
N THR A 259 7.97 -8.07 -11.89
CA THR A 259 8.55 -7.62 -13.16
C THR A 259 8.18 -6.17 -13.41
N PHE A 260 9.19 -5.30 -13.45
CA PHE A 260 9.04 -3.91 -13.86
C PHE A 260 9.43 -3.80 -15.33
N VAL A 261 8.43 -3.57 -16.18
CA VAL A 261 8.67 -3.31 -17.61
C VAL A 261 8.82 -1.81 -17.79
N GLY A 262 10.06 -1.37 -18.02
CA GLY A 262 10.40 0.03 -18.30
C GLY A 262 10.01 0.47 -19.71
N ARG A 263 10.16 1.76 -19.99
CA ARG A 263 9.85 2.41 -21.29
C ARG A 263 10.75 1.92 -22.44
N ASP A 264 11.95 1.42 -22.13
CA ASP A 264 12.85 0.82 -23.12
C ASP A 264 12.60 -0.69 -23.21
N PRO A 265 12.21 -1.22 -24.39
CA PRO A 265 12.02 -2.66 -24.59
C PRO A 265 13.30 -3.49 -24.35
N GLY A 266 14.46 -2.86 -24.17
CA GLY A 266 15.72 -3.50 -23.79
C GLY A 266 16.07 -3.49 -22.29
N ARG A 267 15.27 -2.84 -21.42
CA ARG A 267 15.54 -2.76 -19.97
C ARG A 267 14.36 -3.26 -19.15
N THR A 268 14.29 -4.58 -19.02
CA THR A 268 13.42 -5.23 -18.03
C THR A 268 14.21 -5.43 -16.74
N THR A 269 13.76 -4.82 -15.64
CA THR A 269 14.32 -5.12 -14.31
C THR A 269 13.47 -6.21 -13.69
N LEU A 270 14.06 -7.41 -13.61
CA LEU A 270 13.44 -8.58 -12.98
C LEU A 270 13.82 -8.58 -11.50
N LEU A 271 12.84 -8.36 -10.62
CA LEU A 271 13.03 -8.54 -9.18
C LEU A 271 12.39 -9.87 -8.78
N VAL A 272 13.21 -10.92 -8.72
CA VAL A 272 12.77 -12.24 -8.26
C VAL A 272 12.86 -12.29 -6.73
N LEU A 273 11.72 -12.24 -6.04
CA LEU A 273 11.68 -12.59 -4.62
C LEU A 273 11.56 -14.13 -4.53
N TRP A 274 12.71 -14.79 -4.43
CA TRP A 274 12.83 -16.25 -4.38
C TRP A 274 12.79 -16.75 -2.92
N PRO A 275 12.03 -17.81 -2.61
CA PRO A 275 12.40 -18.78 -1.59
C PRO A 275 12.61 -20.15 -2.23
N THR A 276 13.69 -20.81 -1.84
CA THR A 276 14.06 -22.14 -2.28
C THR A 276 12.92 -23.13 -2.03
N LEU A 277 12.58 -23.87 -3.10
CA LEU A 277 11.61 -24.97 -3.24
C LEU A 277 11.32 -25.76 -1.95
N CYS A 278 10.04 -25.98 -1.66
CA CYS A 278 9.51 -27.23 -1.11
C CYS A 278 8.05 -27.38 -1.58
N SER A 279 7.84 -28.22 -2.60
CA SER A 279 6.54 -28.83 -2.85
C SER A 279 6.29 -29.86 -1.74
N VAL A 280 5.30 -29.62 -0.88
CA VAL A 280 4.69 -30.69 -0.09
C VAL A 280 3.22 -30.71 -0.48
N SER A 281 2.87 -31.69 -1.31
CA SER A 281 1.49 -32.05 -1.62
C SER A 281 0.90 -32.80 -0.41
N PRO A 282 -0.20 -32.35 0.21
CA PRO A 282 -0.90 -33.14 1.20
C PRO A 282 -2.00 -33.94 0.49
N TYR A 283 -1.60 -35.02 -0.17
CA TYR A 283 -2.50 -36.14 -0.49
C TYR A 283 -1.71 -37.43 -0.22
N ALA A 284 -1.73 -37.83 1.05
CA ALA A 284 -1.58 -39.20 1.54
C ALA A 284 -2.10 -39.21 3.00
#